data_AF-A0A3G4W656-F1
#
_entry.id   AF-A0A3G4W656-F1
#
_cell.length_a   1.000
_cell.length_b   1.000
_cell.length_c   1.000
_cell.angle_alpha   90.00
_cell.angle_beta   90.00
_cell.angle_gamma   90.00
#
_symmetry.space_group_name_H-M   'P 1'
#
loop_
_entity.id
_entity.type
_entity.pdbx_description
1 polymer ?
#
loop_
_entity_poly.entity_id
_entity_poly.type
_entity_poly.pdbx_seq_one_letter_code
_entity_poly.pdbx_strand_id
1 'polypeptide(L)'
;MSGGRNVAWRRLRDFGDVDVLVDLDDDGLLTEADAFRRIADLYAADRRLGIVSFRIADETGETQRRHVPRLRAGNPMRRGPVTTFLGGGHALSMPMLEETGPWPDAFFFTHELTCLSAMCT
;
A
#
# COMPACT_ATOMS: atom_id res chain seq x y z
N MET A 1 10.11 -6.66 5.61
CA MET A 1 10.33 -8.01 5.05
C MET A 1 10.21 -7.94 3.53
N SER A 2 11.27 -7.58 2.80
CA SER A 2 11.21 -7.42 1.34
C SER A 2 11.13 -8.76 0.58
N GLY A 3 11.81 -9.80 1.07
CA GLY A 3 11.85 -11.11 0.39
C GLY A 3 10.50 -11.83 0.30
N GLY A 4 9.69 -11.78 1.37
CA GLY A 4 8.34 -12.37 1.38
C GLY A 4 7.41 -11.70 0.36
N ARG A 5 7.42 -10.37 0.30
CA ARG A 5 6.64 -9.60 -0.68
C ARG A 5 7.07 -9.88 -2.12
N ASN A 6 8.37 -10.03 -2.37
CA ASN A 6 8.90 -10.39 -3.70
C ASN A 6 8.51 -11.80 -4.14
N VAL A 7 8.32 -12.75 -3.21
CA VAL A 7 7.77 -14.08 -3.53
C VAL A 7 6.28 -13.98 -3.86
N ALA A 8 5.50 -13.26 -3.04
CA ALA A 8 4.07 -13.06 -3.27
C ALA A 8 3.80 -12.36 -4.61
N TRP A 9 4.54 -11.30 -4.91
CA TRP A 9 4.42 -10.58 -6.18
C TRP A 9 4.69 -11.51 -7.38
N ARG A 10 5.79 -12.26 -7.39
CA ARG A 10 6.07 -13.24 -8.46
C ARG A 10 4.95 -14.25 -8.62
N ARG A 11 4.42 -14.78 -7.52
CA ARG A 11 3.31 -15.73 -7.56
C ARG A 11 2.04 -15.11 -8.14
N LEU A 12 1.75 -13.85 -7.81
CA LEU A 12 0.60 -13.11 -8.34
C LEU A 12 0.74 -12.87 -9.85
N ARG A 13 1.95 -12.58 -10.33
CA ARG A 13 2.24 -12.44 -11.76
C ARG A 13 1.92 -13.72 -12.55
N ASP A 14 2.15 -14.90 -11.98
CA ASP A 14 1.90 -16.18 -12.66
C ASP A 14 0.41 -16.40 -12.99
N PHE A 15 -0.53 -15.73 -12.29
CA PHE A 15 -1.95 -15.82 -12.63
C PHE A 15 -2.30 -15.00 -13.89
N GLY A 16 -1.56 -13.94 -14.18
CA GLY A 16 -1.70 -13.15 -15.41
C GLY A 16 -2.93 -12.24 -15.50
N ASP A 17 -3.83 -12.30 -14.52
CA ASP A 17 -5.10 -11.56 -14.46
C ASP A 17 -5.25 -10.71 -13.18
N VAL A 18 -4.17 -10.53 -12.43
CA VAL A 18 -4.14 -9.73 -11.20
C VAL A 18 -3.75 -8.29 -11.53
N ASP A 19 -4.65 -7.34 -11.25
CA ASP A 19 -4.40 -5.91 -11.45
C ASP A 19 -3.79 -5.21 -10.23
N VAL A 20 -4.10 -5.70 -9.02
CA VAL A 20 -3.77 -5.06 -7.75
C VAL A 20 -3.26 -6.09 -6.75
N LEU A 21 -2.11 -5.80 -6.14
CA LEU A 21 -1.57 -6.53 -5.00
C LEU A 21 -1.99 -5.82 -3.71
N VAL A 22 -2.59 -6.55 -2.76
CA VAL A 22 -2.88 -6.03 -1.41
C VAL A 22 -1.98 -6.72 -0.40
N ASP A 23 -1.24 -5.92 0.36
CA ASP A 23 -0.39 -6.35 1.46
C ASP A 23 -1.03 -5.87 2.77
N LEU A 24 -1.16 -6.79 3.73
CA LEU A 24 -1.74 -6.54 5.04
C LEU A 24 -0.91 -7.30 6.07
N ASP A 25 -0.51 -6.62 7.14
CA ASP A 25 0.21 -7.27 8.25
C ASP A 25 -0.67 -8.33 8.92
N ASP A 26 -0.05 -9.31 9.58
CA ASP A 26 -0.73 -10.45 10.19
C ASP A 26 -1.59 -10.09 11.40
N ASP A 27 -1.36 -8.92 11.98
CA ASP A 27 -2.19 -8.29 13.02
C ASP A 27 -3.16 -7.23 12.48
N GLY A 28 -3.20 -7.05 11.15
CA GLY A 28 -4.08 -6.10 10.47
C GLY A 28 -5.48 -6.63 10.23
N LEU A 29 -6.49 -5.78 10.42
CA LEU A 29 -7.89 -6.09 10.13
C LEU A 29 -8.52 -5.03 9.23
N LEU A 30 -9.05 -5.47 8.07
CA LEU A 30 -9.95 -4.65 7.26
C LEU A 30 -11.37 -4.74 7.84
N THR A 31 -11.81 -3.67 8.49
CA THR A 31 -13.12 -3.62 9.18
C THR A 31 -14.31 -3.42 8.25
N GLU A 32 -14.08 -2.91 7.05
CA GLU A 32 -15.12 -2.58 6.07
C GLU A 32 -15.33 -3.76 5.10
N ALA A 33 -16.56 -4.27 5.01
CA ALA A 33 -16.90 -5.38 4.11
C ALA A 33 -16.65 -5.09 2.62
N ASP A 34 -16.63 -3.81 2.23
CA ASP A 34 -16.42 -3.36 0.86
C ASP A 34 -15.01 -2.83 0.59
N ALA A 35 -14.03 -3.12 1.46
CA ALA A 35 -12.65 -2.64 1.32
C ALA A 35 -12.05 -2.94 -0.07
N PHE A 36 -12.14 -4.18 -0.54
CA PHE A 36 -11.60 -4.57 -1.86
C PHE A 36 -12.31 -3.87 -3.02
N ARG A 37 -13.64 -3.68 -2.93
CA ARG A 37 -14.40 -2.92 -3.94
C ARG A 37 -13.91 -1.47 -4.00
N ARG A 38 -13.73 -0.81 -2.85
CA ARG A 38 -13.20 0.56 -2.80
C ARG A 38 -11.80 0.66 -3.39
N ILE A 39 -10.94 -0.33 -3.12
CA ILE A 39 -9.58 -0.39 -3.71
C ILE A 39 -9.67 -0.51 -5.23
N ALA A 40 -10.49 -1.43 -5.75
CA ALA A 40 -10.69 -1.61 -7.19
C ALA A 40 -11.24 -0.33 -7.85
N ASP A 41 -12.24 0.30 -7.22
CA ASP A 41 -12.84 1.55 -7.72
C ASP A 41 -11.79 2.68 -7.82
N LEU A 42 -10.84 2.76 -6.89
CA LEU A 42 -9.76 3.75 -6.92
C LEU A 42 -8.81 3.54 -8.11
N TYR A 43 -8.34 2.31 -8.34
CA TYR A 43 -7.46 1.99 -9.45
C TYR A 43 -8.16 2.05 -10.82
N ALA A 44 -9.45 1.74 -10.86
CA ALA A 44 -10.26 1.90 -12.07
C ALA A 44 -10.46 3.39 -12.43
N ALA A 45 -10.60 4.25 -11.43
CA ALA A 45 -10.81 5.68 -11.63
C ALA A 45 -9.55 6.43 -12.10
N ASP A 46 -8.34 5.97 -11.73
CA ASP A 46 -7.08 6.58 -12.13
C ASP A 46 -6.01 5.53 -12.42
N ARG A 47 -5.72 5.33 -13.71
CA ARG A 47 -4.67 4.39 -14.18
C ARG A 47 -3.25 4.83 -13.80
N ARG A 48 -3.05 6.08 -13.38
CA ARG A 48 -1.76 6.60 -12.89
C ARG A 48 -1.57 6.38 -11.40
N LEU A 49 -2.60 5.89 -10.69
CA LEU A 49 -2.50 5.57 -9.27
C LEU A 49 -1.57 4.36 -9.10
N GLY A 50 -0.45 4.57 -8.40
CA GLY A 50 0.51 3.50 -8.13
C GLY A 50 0.26 2.78 -6.81
N ILE A 51 -0.06 3.52 -5.75
CA ILE A 51 -0.11 3.03 -4.37
C ILE A 51 -1.32 3.62 -3.65
N VAL A 52 -2.00 2.80 -2.86
CA VAL A 52 -3.01 3.24 -1.88
C VAL A 52 -2.59 2.78 -0.49
N SER A 53 -2.21 3.72 0.37
CA SER A 53 -1.94 3.46 1.79
C SER A 53 -3.24 3.36 2.58
N PHE A 54 -3.36 2.37 3.47
CA PHE A 54 -4.51 2.27 4.35
C PHE A 54 -4.36 3.16 5.59
N ARG A 55 -5.51 3.57 6.13
CA ARG A 55 -5.57 4.27 7.41
C ARG A 55 -5.39 3.25 8.53
N ILE A 56 -4.41 3.48 9.41
CA ILE A 56 -4.24 2.70 10.63
C ILE A 56 -5.09 3.34 11.72
N ALA A 57 -5.94 2.54 12.35
CA ALA A 57 -6.71 2.91 13.53
C ALA A 57 -6.58 1.82 14.60
N ASP A 58 -6.66 2.20 15.86
CA ASP A 58 -6.78 1.24 16.96
C ASP A 58 -8.20 0.68 17.07
N GLU A 59 -8.44 -0.16 18.07
CA GLU A 59 -9.72 -0.85 18.30
C GLU A 59 -10.87 0.13 18.60
N THR A 60 -10.56 1.37 18.98
CA THR A 60 -11.55 2.45 19.20
C THR A 60 -11.81 3.27 17.94
N GLY A 61 -11.10 2.98 16.85
CA GLY A 61 -11.17 3.72 15.61
C GLY A 61 -10.33 5.00 15.62
N GLU A 62 -9.45 5.22 16.62
CA GLU A 62 -8.59 6.38 16.70
C GLU A 62 -7.34 6.20 15.83
N THR A 63 -6.95 7.23 15.09
CA THR A 63 -5.69 7.25 14.33
C THR A 63 -4.68 8.14 15.02
N GLN A 64 -3.59 7.54 15.49
CA GLN A 64 -2.48 8.27 16.08
C GLN A 64 -1.81 9.19 15.04
N ARG A 65 -1.44 10.41 15.43
CA ARG A 65 -0.90 11.44 14.52
C ARG A 65 0.30 10.96 13.69
N ARG A 66 1.18 10.15 14.29
CA ARG A 66 2.35 9.57 13.63
C ARG A 66 1.98 8.64 12.45
N HIS A 67 0.75 8.13 12.42
CA HIS A 67 0.26 7.25 11.36
C HIS A 67 -0.39 8.00 10.19
N VAL A 68 -0.35 9.34 10.17
CA VAL A 68 -0.88 10.14 9.06
C VAL A 68 0.29 10.67 8.24
N PRO A 69 0.67 10.02 7.12
CA PRO A 69 1.88 10.30 6.34
C PRO A 69 1.74 11.54 5.43
N ARG A 70 1.04 12.57 5.91
CA ARG A 70 0.85 13.85 5.22
C ARG A 70 1.57 14.97 5.95
N LEU A 71 2.25 15.82 5.16
CA LEU A 71 2.93 17.04 5.61
C LEU A 71 2.02 17.95 6.46
N ARG A 72 0.73 18.02 6.12
CA ARG A 72 -0.28 18.69 6.94
C ARG A 72 -1.19 17.66 7.62
N ALA A 73 -1.19 17.71 8.95
CA ALA A 73 -1.96 16.91 9.90
C ALA A 73 -3.48 17.13 9.82
N GLY A 74 -4.10 17.02 8.65
CA GLY A 74 -5.55 17.21 8.52
C GLY A 74 -6.36 16.03 9.05
N ASN A 75 -7.69 16.14 8.96
CA ASN A 75 -8.64 15.07 9.29
C ASN A 75 -8.19 13.72 8.66
N PRO A 76 -7.94 12.66 9.45
CA PRO A 76 -7.49 11.35 8.97
C PRO A 76 -8.54 10.63 8.10
N MET A 77 -9.81 11.04 8.16
CA MET A 77 -10.88 10.53 7.32
C MET A 77 -10.84 11.07 5.89
N ARG A 78 -10.03 12.11 5.62
CA ARG A 78 -9.88 12.68 4.28
C ARG A 78 -8.63 12.13 3.61
N ARG A 79 -8.80 11.45 2.48
CA ARG A 79 -7.69 11.03 1.60
C ARG A 79 -6.91 12.24 1.06
N GLY A 80 -5.67 12.01 0.66
CA GLY A 80 -4.82 12.99 -0.01
C GLY A 80 -3.48 12.39 -0.45
N PRO A 81 -2.69 13.10 -1.27
CA PRO A 81 -1.40 12.62 -1.74
C PRO A 81 -0.43 12.47 -0.57
N VAL A 82 0.40 11.43 -0.63
CA VAL A 82 1.41 11.08 0.37
C VAL A 82 2.73 10.80 -0.33
N THR A 83 3.85 11.11 0.32
CA THR A 83 5.20 10.86 -0.20
C THR A 83 5.87 9.65 0.48
N THR A 84 5.19 9.05 1.45
CA THR A 84 5.55 7.81 2.13
C THR A 84 4.27 7.10 2.55
N PHE A 85 4.35 5.79 2.77
CA PHE A 85 3.24 5.01 3.31
C PHE A 85 3.74 4.07 4.40
N LEU A 86 2.84 3.69 5.32
CA LEU A 86 3.18 2.91 6.51
C LEU A 86 3.02 1.41 6.25
N GLY A 87 3.82 0.61 6.98
CA GLY A 87 3.90 -0.85 6.87
C GLY A 87 2.59 -1.61 6.95
N GLY A 88 1.68 -1.15 7.81
CA GLY A 88 0.52 -1.93 8.28
C GLY A 88 -0.45 -2.43 7.21
N GLY A 89 -0.54 -1.75 6.07
CA GLY A 89 -1.37 -2.23 4.97
C GLY A 89 -1.44 -1.25 3.80
N HIS A 90 -1.34 -1.80 2.59
CA HIS A 90 -1.34 -1.01 1.36
C HIS A 90 -1.76 -1.86 0.16
N ALA A 91 -2.23 -1.19 -0.89
CA ALA A 91 -2.47 -1.78 -2.19
C ALA A 91 -1.51 -1.18 -3.22
N LEU A 92 -1.06 -1.99 -4.18
CA LEU A 92 -0.11 -1.62 -5.23
C LEU A 92 -0.66 -2.01 -6.60
N SER A 93 -0.48 -1.11 -7.57
CA SER A 93 -0.74 -1.38 -8.99
C SER A 93 0.27 -2.41 -9.52
N MET A 94 -0.24 -3.52 -10.07
CA MET A 94 0.61 -4.51 -10.75
C MET A 94 1.34 -3.89 -11.97
N PRO A 95 0.67 -3.09 -12.85
CA PRO A 95 1.36 -2.39 -13.93
C PRO A 95 2.52 -1.50 -13.46
N MET A 96 2.33 -0.77 -12.35
CA MET A 96 3.39 0.06 -11.77
C MET A 96 4.57 -0.80 -11.32
N LEU A 97 4.32 -1.93 -10.63
CA LEU A 97 5.38 -2.84 -10.18
C LEU A 97 6.16 -3.47 -11.33
N GLU A 98 5.52 -3.72 -12.48
CA GLU A 98 6.22 -4.18 -13.69
C GLU A 98 7.18 -3.11 -14.25
N GLU A 99 6.85 -1.83 -14.11
CA GLU A 99 7.68 -0.72 -14.57
C GLU A 99 8.80 -0.38 -13.58
N THR A 100 8.49 -0.28 -12.28
CA THR A 100 9.44 0.15 -11.24
C THR A 100 10.32 -0.99 -10.73
N GLY A 101 9.86 -2.23 -10.88
CA GLY A 101 10.46 -3.42 -10.29
C GLY A 101 10.00 -3.68 -8.84
N PRO A 102 10.47 -4.80 -8.25
CA PRO A 102 10.11 -5.23 -6.90
C PRO A 102 10.68 -4.32 -5.81
N TRP A 103 10.33 -4.64 -4.56
CA TRP A 103 11.02 -4.09 -3.40
C TRP A 103 12.52 -4.40 -3.47
N PRO A 104 13.41 -3.43 -3.15
CA PRO A 104 14.84 -3.67 -3.22
C PRO A 104 15.29 -4.72 -2.20
N ASP A 105 15.96 -5.77 -2.67
CA ASP A 105 16.44 -6.89 -1.84
C ASP A 105 17.45 -6.47 -0.75
N ALA A 106 18.04 -5.27 -0.86
CA ALA A 106 19.01 -4.74 0.09
C ALA A 106 18.40 -4.34 1.45
N PHE A 107 17.08 -4.21 1.57
CA PHE A 107 16.42 -3.82 2.82
C PHE A 107 15.75 -5.04 3.46
N PHE A 108 16.32 -5.50 4.57
CA PHE A 108 15.86 -6.68 5.30
C PHE A 108 14.78 -6.35 6.36
N PHE A 109 14.77 -5.11 6.89
CA PHE A 109 13.75 -4.61 7.82
C PHE A 109 13.85 -3.08 7.92
N THR A 110 12.73 -2.37 7.84
CA THR A 110 12.59 -0.89 7.73
C THR A 110 13.06 -0.27 6.40
N HIS A 111 12.50 0.91 6.05
CA HIS A 111 12.81 1.72 4.85
C HIS A 111 12.45 1.15 3.47
N GLU A 112 12.05 -0.12 3.37
CA GLU A 112 11.60 -0.76 2.12
C GLU A 112 10.45 -0.01 1.43
N LEU A 113 9.49 0.51 2.21
CA LEU A 113 8.36 1.29 1.69
C LEU A 113 8.74 2.71 1.29
N THR A 114 9.72 3.30 1.98
CA THR A 114 10.26 4.63 1.64
C THR A 114 11.01 4.58 0.31
N CYS A 115 11.77 3.52 0.04
CA CYS A 115 12.41 3.31 -1.26
C CYS A 115 11.39 3.07 -2.38
N LEU A 116 10.42 2.18 -2.17
CA LEU A 116 9.38 1.95 -3.19
C LEU A 116 8.62 3.25 -3.50
N SER A 117 8.23 4.01 -2.47
CA SER A 117 7.55 5.30 -2.66
C SER A 117 8.38 6.33 -3.45
N ALA A 118 9.71 6.28 -3.38
CA ALA A 118 10.60 7.16 -4.14
C ALA A 118 10.81 6.71 -5.59
N MET A 119 10.51 5.45 -5.91
CA MET A 119 10.59 4.90 -7.27
C MET A 119 9.30 5.08 -8.07
N CYS A 120 8.18 5.40 -7.40
CA CYS A 120 6.85 5.53 -8.01
C CYS A 120 6.44 6.99 -8.35
N THR A 121 7.32 7.97 -8.16
CA THR A 121 7.11 9.37 -8.59
C THR A 121 7.65 9.63 -9.98
#